data_AF-A0A7J6T2W8-F1
#
_entry.id   AF-A0A7J6T2W8-F1
#
_cell.length_a   1.000
_cell.length_b   1.000
_cell.length_c   1.000
_cell.angle_alpha   90.00
_cell.angle_beta   90.00
_cell.angle_gamma   90.00
#
_symmetry.space_group_name_H-M   'P 1'
#
loop_
_entity.id
_entity.type
_entity.pdbx_description
1 polymer ?
#
loop_
_entity_poly.entity_id
_entity_poly.type
_entity_poly.pdbx_seq_one_letter_code
_entity_poly.pdbx_strand_id
1 'polypeptide(L)'
;SGRSSPSLMACLSGPRLPSHQLVTSLLRNFASATGGATQKQIINIADWVSQVRQSAQEGVVDRDFWRSVINNIRGPLADKLSVHHCAVLLHALATAGHAEFECMTLLNGRILGELEAMGLNEGEVPEKEEGAAADSGKADSEVALPSSCMSVSDCRLIARASGQSRMYDSQVLDVVAGVLVSRLSELHAGQLVSVLESYGRLPRLRRPMNGEEEEGHQPEAGNVQLLFEVAASVLPEYLPQLQSFQLCAIAQAYAK
;
A
#
# COMPACT_ATOMS: atom_id res chain seq x y z
N SER A 1 -3.69 42.56 17.42
CA SER A 1 -4.19 42.52 16.03
C SER A 1 -3.74 41.21 15.42
N GLY A 2 -4.70 40.38 14.99
CA GLY A 2 -4.46 39.03 14.50
C GLY A 2 -3.65 39.03 13.21
N ARG A 3 -2.50 38.36 13.22
CA ARG A 3 -1.81 37.96 11.99
C ARG A 3 -2.48 36.69 11.50
N SER A 4 -3.30 36.83 10.48
CA SER A 4 -3.81 35.72 9.68
C SER A 4 -2.63 34.97 9.09
N SER A 5 -2.33 33.80 9.65
CA SER A 5 -1.38 32.85 9.06
C SER A 5 -1.84 32.57 7.63
N PRO A 6 -0.98 32.75 6.61
CA PRO A 6 -1.32 32.26 5.28
C PRO A 6 -1.58 30.76 5.38
N SER A 7 -2.71 30.33 4.82
CA SER A 7 -3.09 28.91 4.81
C SER A 7 -1.92 28.10 4.24
N LEU A 8 -1.29 27.26 5.07
CA LEU A 8 -0.20 26.37 4.67
C LEU A 8 -0.55 25.59 3.39
N MET A 9 -1.83 25.25 3.22
CA MET A 9 -2.36 24.56 2.04
C MET A 9 -2.27 25.38 0.74
N ALA A 10 -2.28 26.72 0.81
CA ALA A 10 -2.16 27.58 -0.36
C ALA A 10 -0.72 27.68 -0.89
N CYS A 11 0.28 27.39 -0.05
CA CYS A 11 1.69 27.37 -0.46
C CYS A 11 2.09 26.02 -1.08
N LEU A 12 1.32 24.95 -0.84
CA LEU A 12 1.62 23.58 -1.28
C LEU A 12 1.01 23.22 -2.65
N SER A 13 0.14 24.08 -3.21
CA SER A 13 -0.64 23.82 -4.43
C SER A 13 -0.09 24.46 -5.70
N GLY A 14 1.15 24.99 -5.69
CA GLY A 14 1.82 25.58 -6.85
C GLY A 14 2.67 24.59 -7.66
N PRO A 15 2.81 24.76 -9.00
CA PRO A 15 3.55 23.84 -9.88
C PRO A 15 5.09 23.94 -9.78
N ARG A 16 5.62 24.79 -8.88
CA ARG A 16 7.06 24.91 -8.63
C ARG A 16 7.38 24.37 -7.24
N LEU A 17 8.30 23.41 -7.19
CA LEU A 17 8.87 22.93 -5.94
C LEU A 17 9.39 24.13 -5.13
N PRO A 18 8.88 24.37 -3.91
CA PRO A 18 9.38 25.44 -3.06
C PRO A 18 10.88 25.25 -2.77
N SER A 19 11.60 26.36 -2.57
CA SER A 19 13.04 26.30 -2.29
C SER A 19 13.32 25.42 -1.06
N HIS A 20 14.45 24.71 -1.07
CA HIS A 20 14.86 23.78 0.01
C HIS A 20 14.74 24.41 1.42
N GLN A 21 15.14 25.68 1.55
CA GLN A 21 15.04 26.44 2.80
C GLN A 21 13.60 26.68 3.25
N LEU A 22 12.68 26.92 2.31
CA LEU A 22 11.27 27.13 2.61
C LEU A 22 10.63 25.82 3.08
N VAL A 23 10.93 24.70 2.42
CA VAL A 23 10.44 23.37 2.83
C VAL A 23 10.93 23.02 4.24
N THR A 24 12.22 23.17 4.49
CA THR A 24 12.82 22.86 5.79
C THR A 24 12.22 23.73 6.91
N SER A 25 12.00 25.02 6.63
CA SER A 25 11.38 25.93 7.60
C SER A 25 9.92 25.60 7.88
N LEU A 26 9.17 25.21 6.85
CA LEU A 26 7.78 24.76 6.99
C LEU A 26 7.67 23.48 7.81
N LEU A 27 8.53 22.49 7.55
CA LEU A 27 8.54 21.23 8.30
C LEU A 27 8.94 21.42 9.76
N ARG A 28 9.92 22.28 10.04
CA ARG A 28 10.32 22.61 11.42
C ARG A 28 9.21 23.31 12.18
N ASN A 29 8.55 24.29 11.54
CA ASN A 29 7.42 24.98 12.15
C ASN A 29 6.26 24.01 12.41
N PHE A 30 5.99 23.09 11.48
CA PHE A 30 4.98 22.07 11.67
C PHE A 30 5.35 21.10 12.81
N ALA A 31 6.60 20.62 12.85
CA ALA A 31 7.11 19.76 13.92
C ALA A 31 6.93 20.40 15.31
N SER A 32 7.11 21.72 15.42
CA SER A 32 6.88 22.47 16.65
C SER A 32 5.39 22.68 17.00
N ALA A 33 4.50 22.59 16.00
CA ALA A 33 3.07 22.87 16.12
C ALA A 33 2.18 21.62 16.10
N THR A 34 2.76 20.42 15.95
CA THR A 34 2.03 19.16 15.80
C THR A 34 1.13 18.80 16.98
N GLY A 35 1.41 19.32 18.17
CA GLY A 35 0.53 19.19 19.34
C GLY A 35 -0.88 19.77 19.13
N GLY A 36 -1.09 20.62 18.12
CA GLY A 36 -2.40 21.15 17.71
C GLY A 36 -2.75 20.90 16.23
N ALA A 37 -1.96 20.10 15.52
CA ALA A 37 -2.24 19.80 14.11
C ALA A 37 -3.36 18.78 13.98
N THR A 38 -4.27 19.01 13.03
CA THR A 38 -5.33 18.05 12.70
C THR A 38 -4.76 16.83 11.98
N GLN A 39 -5.44 15.69 12.11
CA GLN A 39 -5.16 14.46 11.35
C GLN A 39 -4.97 14.74 9.86
N LYS A 40 -5.89 15.50 9.25
CA LYS A 40 -5.85 15.86 7.83
C LYS A 40 -4.59 16.65 7.46
N GLN A 41 -4.15 17.56 8.32
CA GLN A 41 -2.92 18.32 8.08
C GLN A 41 -1.68 17.45 8.14
N ILE A 42 -1.59 16.55 9.14
CA ILE A 42 -0.47 15.61 9.27
C ILE A 42 -0.35 14.74 8.02
N ILE A 43 -1.47 14.19 7.55
CA ILE A 43 -1.50 13.28 6.40
C ILE A 43 -1.17 14.02 5.10
N ASN A 44 -1.77 15.18 4.85
CA ASN A 44 -1.50 15.96 3.63
C ASN A 44 -0.03 16.39 3.55
N ILE A 45 0.58 16.76 4.69
CA ILE A 45 1.99 17.15 4.71
C ILE A 45 2.89 15.92 4.54
N ALA A 46 2.58 14.79 5.17
CA ALA A 46 3.35 13.56 4.97
C ALA A 46 3.32 13.09 3.50
N ASP A 47 2.15 13.12 2.87
CA ASP A 47 1.99 12.81 1.44
C ASP A 47 2.82 13.77 0.56
N TRP A 48 2.67 15.08 0.79
CA TRP A 48 3.41 16.08 0.04
C TRP A 48 4.93 15.93 0.20
N VAL A 49 5.44 15.69 1.41
CA VAL A 49 6.88 15.47 1.64
C VAL A 49 7.36 14.21 0.90
N SER A 50 6.55 13.15 0.85
CA SER A 50 6.86 11.93 0.09
C SER A 50 7.01 12.23 -1.40
N GLN A 51 6.06 12.99 -1.98
CA GLN A 51 6.07 13.37 -3.40
C GLN A 51 7.27 14.27 -3.74
N VAL A 52 7.55 15.27 -2.90
CA VAL A 52 8.71 16.16 -3.05
C VAL A 52 10.01 15.36 -3.01
N ARG A 53 10.16 14.41 -2.09
CA ARG A 53 11.37 13.57 -2.00
C ARG A 53 11.53 12.64 -3.22
N GLN A 54 10.46 12.12 -3.79
CA GLN A 54 10.57 11.33 -5.03
C GLN A 54 11.07 12.18 -6.20
N SER A 55 10.77 13.48 -6.20
CA SER A 55 11.20 14.42 -7.25
C SER A 55 12.57 15.06 -7.01
N ALA A 56 13.02 15.17 -5.75
CA ALA A 56 14.26 15.81 -5.37
C ALA A 56 15.30 14.77 -4.93
N GLN A 57 16.40 14.63 -5.67
CA GLN A 57 17.45 13.65 -5.40
C GLN A 57 18.22 13.83 -4.07
N GLU A 58 17.99 14.89 -3.28
CA GLU A 58 18.74 15.12 -2.04
C GLU A 58 17.93 15.79 -0.91
N GLY A 59 18.01 15.20 0.30
CA GLY A 59 18.28 15.96 1.54
C GLY A 59 17.17 16.77 2.22
N VAL A 60 15.87 16.54 1.98
CA VAL A 60 14.77 17.34 2.57
C VAL A 60 14.07 16.64 3.74
N VAL A 61 14.81 16.00 4.63
CA VAL A 61 14.20 15.16 5.67
C VAL A 61 14.50 15.72 7.05
N ASP A 62 13.61 16.58 7.53
CA ASP A 62 13.63 17.01 8.92
C ASP A 62 13.26 15.80 9.80
N ARG A 63 14.25 15.28 10.52
CA ARG A 63 14.09 14.12 11.43
C ARG A 63 13.07 14.43 12.54
N ASP A 64 12.97 15.68 12.96
CA ASP A 64 12.07 16.08 14.04
C ASP A 64 10.61 16.09 13.58
N PHE A 65 10.37 16.46 12.32
CA PHE A 65 9.05 16.30 11.68
C PHE A 65 8.61 14.84 11.68
N TRP A 66 9.42 13.92 11.16
CA TRP A 66 9.04 12.50 11.10
C TRP A 66 8.87 11.86 12.47
N ARG A 67 9.72 12.21 13.44
CA ARG A 67 9.53 11.79 14.83
C ARG A 67 8.19 12.26 15.37
N SER A 68 7.80 13.50 15.05
CA SER A 68 6.50 14.01 15.45
C SER A 68 5.33 13.29 14.77
N VAL A 69 5.45 12.95 13.48
CA VAL A 69 4.43 12.16 12.77
C VAL A 69 4.27 10.79 13.42
N ILE A 70 5.37 10.10 13.69
CA ILE A 70 5.38 8.78 14.33
C ILE A 70 4.74 8.82 15.72
N ASN A 71 5.06 9.84 16.54
CA ASN A 71 4.44 10.02 17.85
C ASN A 71 2.93 10.27 17.76
N ASN A 72 2.46 10.95 16.71
CA ASN A 72 1.03 11.14 16.49
C ASN A 72 0.33 9.85 16.09
N ILE A 73 0.97 9.02 15.25
CA ILE A 73 0.48 7.69 14.87
C ILE A 73 0.37 6.79 16.10
N ARG A 74 1.39 6.75 16.95
CA ARG A 74 1.42 5.93 18.18
C ARG A 74 0.46 6.40 19.28
N GLY A 75 -0.07 7.61 19.18
CA GLY A 75 -0.93 8.19 20.22
C GLY A 75 -2.25 8.71 19.65
N PRO A 76 -2.42 10.04 19.49
CA PRO A 76 -3.70 10.67 19.18
C PRO A 76 -4.45 10.15 17.94
N LEU A 77 -3.72 9.58 16.98
CA LEU A 77 -4.25 9.09 15.71
C LEU A 77 -4.44 7.57 15.66
N ALA A 78 -3.91 6.79 16.61
CA ALA A 78 -3.84 5.33 16.52
C ALA A 78 -5.17 4.67 16.06
N ASP A 79 -6.29 5.10 16.64
CA ASP A 79 -7.61 4.51 16.38
C ASP A 79 -8.49 5.28 15.38
N LYS A 80 -7.96 6.37 14.79
CA LYS A 80 -8.74 7.30 13.94
C LYS A 80 -8.36 7.22 12.47
N LEU A 81 -7.38 6.40 12.12
CA LEU A 81 -6.88 6.27 10.77
C LEU A 81 -7.77 5.30 9.98
N SER A 82 -8.20 5.73 8.80
CA SER A 82 -8.82 4.85 7.80
C SER A 82 -7.74 4.10 7.03
N VAL A 83 -8.15 3.10 6.23
CA VAL A 83 -7.25 2.36 5.32
C VAL A 83 -6.46 3.31 4.41
N HIS A 84 -7.13 4.29 3.80
CA HIS A 84 -6.49 5.31 2.95
C HIS A 84 -5.40 6.10 3.71
N HIS A 85 -5.72 6.55 4.94
CA HIS A 85 -4.76 7.28 5.76
C HIS A 85 -3.54 6.41 6.11
N CYS A 86 -3.76 5.13 6.40
CA CYS A 86 -2.68 4.19 6.68
C CYS A 86 -1.80 3.96 5.44
N ALA A 87 -2.39 3.77 4.27
CA ALA A 87 -1.67 3.57 3.01
C ALA A 87 -0.75 4.76 2.68
N VAL A 88 -1.26 5.99 2.84
CA VAL A 88 -0.47 7.22 2.63
C VAL A 88 0.67 7.30 3.63
N LEU A 89 0.42 7.08 4.93
CA LEU A 89 1.44 7.17 5.97
C LEU A 89 2.52 6.09 5.83
N LEU A 90 2.12 4.84 5.52
CA LEU A 90 3.05 3.75 5.22
C LEU A 90 3.97 4.12 4.06
N HIS A 91 3.41 4.60 2.95
CA HIS A 91 4.18 4.98 1.78
C HIS A 91 5.11 6.16 2.07
N ALA A 92 4.62 7.16 2.79
CA ALA A 92 5.38 8.34 3.15
C ALA A 92 6.56 7.99 4.06
N LEU A 93 6.35 7.18 5.11
CA LEU A 93 7.40 6.72 6.02
C LEU A 93 8.44 5.84 5.31
N ALA A 94 7.99 4.91 4.47
CA ALA A 94 8.88 4.05 3.68
C ALA A 94 9.74 4.85 2.70
N THR A 95 9.12 5.77 1.95
CA THR A 95 9.83 6.70 1.04
C THR A 95 10.80 7.59 1.82
N ALA A 96 10.40 8.00 3.03
CA ALA A 96 11.21 8.81 3.91
C ALA A 96 12.35 8.04 4.59
N GLY A 97 12.41 6.71 4.48
CA GLY A 97 13.39 5.88 5.21
C GLY A 97 13.19 5.92 6.73
N HIS A 98 11.98 6.29 7.18
CA HIS A 98 11.56 6.33 8.59
C HIS A 98 10.55 5.21 8.88
N ALA A 99 10.73 4.05 8.23
CA ALA A 99 9.98 2.86 8.54
C ALA A 99 10.48 2.29 9.89
N GLU A 100 9.88 2.74 10.99
CA GLU A 100 10.08 2.15 12.32
C GLU A 100 9.16 0.92 12.47
N PHE A 101 9.71 -0.20 12.95
CA PHE A 101 9.00 -1.48 13.03
C PHE A 101 7.61 -1.36 13.68
N GLU A 102 7.54 -0.83 14.91
CA GLU A 102 6.29 -0.67 15.64
C GLU A 102 5.26 0.20 14.91
N CYS A 103 5.72 1.28 14.26
CA CYS A 103 4.83 2.18 13.52
C CYS A 103 4.24 1.49 12.29
N MET A 104 5.06 0.74 11.56
CA MET A 104 4.61 -0.02 10.39
C MET A 104 3.65 -1.15 10.80
N THR A 105 3.95 -1.86 11.89
CA THR A 105 3.07 -2.90 12.45
C THR A 105 1.72 -2.32 12.89
N LEU A 106 1.71 -1.15 13.54
CA LEU A 106 0.46 -0.50 13.96
C LEU A 106 -0.42 -0.14 12.74
N LEU A 107 0.18 0.46 11.71
CA LEU A 107 -0.55 0.83 10.49
C LEU A 107 -1.06 -0.39 9.72
N ASN A 108 -0.26 -1.47 9.63
CA ASN A 108 -0.70 -2.72 9.01
C ASN A 108 -1.81 -3.40 9.81
N GLY A 109 -1.69 -3.46 11.14
CA GLY A 109 -2.74 -4.00 12.01
C GLY A 109 -4.04 -3.21 11.93
N ARG A 110 -3.98 -1.88 11.73
CA ARG A 110 -5.17 -1.08 11.49
C ARG A 110 -5.82 -1.38 10.15
N ILE A 111 -5.02 -1.54 9.10
CA ILE A 111 -5.54 -1.96 7.78
C ILE A 111 -6.23 -3.31 7.92
N LEU A 112 -5.59 -4.30 8.56
CA LEU A 112 -6.16 -5.62 8.74
C LEU A 112 -7.45 -5.56 9.55
N GLY A 113 -7.46 -4.90 10.73
CA GLY A 113 -8.66 -4.81 11.56
C GLY A 113 -9.85 -4.10 10.87
N GLU A 114 -9.60 -3.13 9.99
CA GLU A 114 -10.64 -2.52 9.15
C GLU A 114 -11.15 -3.50 8.09
N LEU A 115 -10.26 -4.27 7.46
CA LEU A 115 -10.62 -5.30 6.48
C LEU A 115 -11.43 -6.43 7.13
N GLU A 116 -11.02 -6.91 8.31
CA GLU A 116 -11.72 -7.89 9.13
C GLU A 116 -13.12 -7.41 9.51
N ALA A 117 -13.24 -6.15 9.96
CA ALA A 117 -14.53 -5.54 10.31
C ALA A 117 -15.48 -5.43 9.11
N MET A 118 -14.96 -5.45 7.88
CA MET A 118 -15.73 -5.46 6.64
C MET A 118 -16.08 -6.88 6.15
N GLY A 119 -15.77 -7.92 6.93
CA GLY A 119 -16.10 -9.32 6.59
C GLY A 119 -15.16 -9.95 5.58
N LEU A 120 -13.93 -9.46 5.46
CA LEU A 120 -12.91 -9.98 4.54
C LEU A 120 -12.00 -11.06 5.15
N ASN A 121 -12.43 -11.67 6.25
CA ASN A 121 -11.79 -12.90 6.72
C ASN A 121 -12.24 -14.05 5.83
N GLU A 122 -11.35 -14.52 4.95
CA GLU A 122 -11.48 -15.86 4.39
C GLU A 122 -11.60 -16.86 5.55
N GLY A 123 -12.75 -17.54 5.65
CA GLY A 123 -12.98 -18.50 6.73
C GLY A 123 -14.41 -18.99 6.94
N GLU A 124 -15.45 -18.35 6.40
CA GLU A 124 -16.79 -18.96 6.37
C GLU A 124 -17.04 -19.61 5.01
N VAL A 125 -16.56 -20.85 4.88
CA VAL A 125 -17.21 -21.82 4.01
C VAL A 125 -18.63 -22.00 4.57
N PRO A 126 -19.70 -21.66 3.84
CA PRO A 126 -21.02 -22.09 4.28
C PRO A 126 -21.00 -23.62 4.23
N GLU A 127 -21.13 -24.26 5.40
CA GLU A 127 -21.38 -25.69 5.51
C GLU A 127 -22.56 -26.02 4.60
N LYS A 128 -22.26 -26.58 3.42
CA LYS A 128 -23.28 -27.16 2.56
C LYS A 128 -23.78 -28.39 3.29
N GLU A 129 -24.96 -28.27 3.90
CA GLU A 129 -25.78 -29.43 4.24
C GLU A 129 -25.94 -30.29 2.98
N GLU A 130 -25.44 -31.51 3.10
CA GLU A 130 -25.39 -32.53 2.08
C GLU A 130 -26.81 -32.93 1.67
N GLY A 131 -27.19 -32.64 0.41
CA GLY A 131 -28.58 -32.81 -0.02
C GLY A 131 -28.81 -32.71 -1.53
N ALA A 132 -28.33 -33.72 -2.26
CA ALA A 132 -28.84 -34.23 -3.53
C ALA A 132 -28.64 -33.46 -4.86
N ALA A 133 -28.19 -34.28 -5.83
CA ALA A 133 -28.35 -34.22 -7.28
C ALA A 133 -27.51 -33.21 -8.10
N ALA A 134 -26.70 -33.80 -8.97
CA ALA A 134 -25.88 -33.16 -10.00
C ALA A 134 -26.72 -32.37 -11.01
N ASP A 135 -26.27 -31.15 -11.33
CA ASP A 135 -26.35 -30.63 -12.70
C ASP A 135 -25.17 -29.70 -12.98
N SER A 136 -24.66 -29.84 -14.20
CA SER A 136 -23.51 -29.16 -14.77
C SER A 136 -23.71 -27.65 -14.88
N GLY A 137 -22.85 -26.87 -14.22
CA GLY A 137 -22.72 -25.44 -14.42
C GLY A 137 -21.33 -24.98 -14.02
N LYS A 138 -20.62 -24.32 -14.94
CA LYS A 138 -19.31 -23.68 -14.72
C LYS A 138 -19.33 -22.91 -13.39
N ALA A 139 -18.54 -23.36 -12.42
CA ALA A 139 -18.17 -22.55 -11.29
C ALA A 139 -16.99 -21.66 -11.74
N ASP A 140 -17.32 -20.46 -12.23
CA ASP A 140 -16.39 -19.35 -12.11
C ASP A 140 -16.32 -19.03 -10.62
N SER A 141 -15.36 -19.62 -9.92
CA SER A 141 -15.02 -19.26 -8.54
C SER A 141 -14.30 -17.91 -8.54
N GLU A 142 -15.02 -16.87 -8.93
CA GLU A 142 -14.60 -15.51 -8.67
C GLU A 142 -14.81 -15.30 -7.16
N VAL A 143 -13.74 -15.39 -6.39
CA VAL A 143 -13.70 -14.84 -5.03
C VAL A 143 -13.91 -13.33 -5.19
N ALA A 144 -15.18 -12.94 -5.25
CA ALA A 144 -15.59 -11.57 -5.42
C ALA A 144 -15.32 -10.83 -4.11
N LEU A 145 -14.06 -10.42 -3.92
CA LEU A 145 -13.68 -9.47 -2.89
C LEU A 145 -14.57 -8.23 -3.04
N PRO A 146 -15.30 -7.79 -1.99
CA PRO A 146 -16.09 -6.58 -2.05
C PRO A 146 -15.21 -5.41 -2.49
N SER A 147 -15.53 -4.90 -3.68
CA SER A 147 -14.86 -3.86 -4.45
C SER A 147 -14.76 -2.49 -3.77
N SER A 148 -15.22 -2.37 -2.52
CA SER A 148 -15.44 -1.10 -1.81
C SER A 148 -14.53 -0.82 -0.61
N CYS A 149 -13.77 -1.79 -0.11
CA CYS A 149 -13.00 -1.60 1.14
C CYS A 149 -11.69 -0.81 0.96
N MET A 150 -11.03 -0.96 -0.19
CA MET A 150 -9.70 -0.42 -0.45
C MET A 150 -9.58 -0.03 -1.92
N SER A 151 -9.07 1.17 -2.19
CA SER A 151 -8.87 1.62 -3.57
C SER A 151 -7.64 0.97 -4.20
N VAL A 152 -7.61 0.84 -5.53
CA VAL A 152 -6.41 0.41 -6.27
C VAL A 152 -5.21 1.32 -5.98
N SER A 153 -5.46 2.61 -5.76
CA SER A 153 -4.44 3.57 -5.34
C SER A 153 -3.84 3.21 -3.99
N ASP A 154 -4.67 2.88 -2.99
CA ASP A 154 -4.20 2.50 -1.65
C ASP A 154 -3.42 1.18 -1.69
N CYS A 155 -3.92 0.19 -2.44
CA CYS A 155 -3.25 -1.08 -2.66
C CYS A 155 -1.82 -0.87 -3.21
N ARG A 156 -1.68 0.01 -4.20
CA ARG A 156 -0.38 0.34 -4.79
C ARG A 156 0.55 1.03 -3.80
N LEU A 157 0.04 1.94 -2.99
CA LEU A 157 0.82 2.63 -1.95
C LEU A 157 1.34 1.63 -0.92
N ILE A 158 0.49 0.71 -0.45
CA ILE A 158 0.84 -0.33 0.52
C ILE A 158 1.89 -1.29 -0.06
N ALA A 159 1.66 -1.80 -1.28
CA ALA A 159 2.62 -2.68 -1.96
C ALA A 159 3.99 -2.01 -2.11
N ARG A 160 4.00 -0.75 -2.57
CA ARG A 160 5.23 0.02 -2.76
C ARG A 160 5.95 0.29 -1.44
N ALA A 161 5.23 0.68 -0.40
CA ALA A 161 5.78 0.91 0.93
C ALA A 161 6.46 -0.35 1.49
N SER A 162 5.80 -1.50 1.32
CA SER A 162 6.27 -2.81 1.76
C SER A 162 7.53 -3.24 1.01
N GLY A 163 7.54 -3.11 -0.31
CA GLY A 163 8.71 -3.42 -1.15
C GLY A 163 9.92 -2.50 -0.92
N GLN A 164 9.69 -1.26 -0.46
CA GLN A 164 10.76 -0.29 -0.14
C GLN A 164 11.35 -0.49 1.25
N SER A 165 10.49 -0.65 2.26
CA SER A 165 10.92 -0.77 3.66
C SER A 165 11.43 -2.17 4.01
N ARG A 166 11.08 -3.19 3.20
CA ARG A 166 11.26 -4.63 3.50
C ARG A 166 10.59 -5.06 4.80
N MET A 167 9.75 -4.21 5.38
CA MET A 167 8.86 -4.53 6.48
C MET A 167 7.46 -4.64 5.89
N TYR A 168 6.91 -5.84 5.97
CA TYR A 168 5.63 -6.16 5.38
C TYR A 168 4.88 -7.11 6.28
N ASP A 169 3.57 -6.99 6.23
CA ASP A 169 2.65 -7.96 6.79
C ASP A 169 2.15 -8.84 5.63
N SER A 170 2.37 -10.14 5.73
CA SER A 170 2.03 -11.08 4.67
C SER A 170 0.52 -11.17 4.45
N GLN A 171 -0.29 -11.05 5.50
CA GLN A 171 -1.75 -11.11 5.39
C GLN A 171 -2.28 -9.85 4.70
N VAL A 172 -1.79 -8.68 5.10
CA VAL A 172 -2.16 -7.41 4.44
C VAL A 172 -1.81 -7.45 2.95
N LEU A 173 -0.62 -7.96 2.61
CA LEU A 173 -0.20 -8.04 1.21
C LEU A 173 -0.94 -9.10 0.41
N ASP A 174 -1.38 -10.19 1.03
CA ASP A 174 -2.21 -11.17 0.33
C ASP A 174 -3.58 -10.58 0.00
N VAL A 175 -4.23 -9.91 0.95
CA VAL A 175 -5.50 -9.20 0.70
C VAL A 175 -5.33 -8.10 -0.35
N VAL A 176 -4.25 -7.31 -0.28
CA VAL A 176 -3.93 -6.29 -1.30
C VAL A 176 -3.76 -6.95 -2.67
N ALA A 177 -3.12 -8.11 -2.77
CA ALA A 177 -2.96 -8.82 -4.02
C ALA A 177 -4.31 -9.29 -4.57
N GLY A 178 -5.21 -9.81 -3.74
CA GLY A 178 -6.55 -10.22 -4.17
C GLY A 178 -7.39 -9.05 -4.72
N VAL A 179 -7.34 -7.89 -4.05
CA VAL A 179 -8.00 -6.67 -4.52
C VAL A 179 -7.40 -6.20 -5.86
N LEU A 180 -6.09 -6.35 -6.05
CA LEU A 180 -5.44 -5.97 -7.31
C LEU A 180 -5.73 -6.96 -8.45
N VAL A 181 -5.89 -8.25 -8.17
CA VAL A 181 -6.29 -9.28 -9.16
C VAL A 181 -7.66 -8.95 -9.74
N SER A 182 -8.64 -8.69 -8.89
CA SER A 182 -10.02 -8.38 -9.31
C SER A 182 -10.17 -7.04 -10.04
N ARG A 183 -9.21 -6.12 -9.85
CA ARG A 183 -9.26 -4.75 -10.39
C ARG A 183 -8.06 -4.40 -11.27
N LEU A 184 -7.44 -5.41 -11.86
CA LEU A 184 -6.20 -5.25 -12.61
C LEU A 184 -6.37 -4.35 -13.85
N SER A 185 -7.58 -4.34 -14.43
CA SER A 185 -7.97 -3.47 -15.55
C SER A 185 -7.95 -1.97 -15.23
N GLU A 186 -7.96 -1.59 -13.95
CA GLU A 186 -7.85 -0.19 -13.52
C GLU A 186 -6.39 0.30 -13.51
N LEU A 187 -5.42 -0.60 -13.65
CA LEU A 187 -3.99 -0.28 -13.68
C LEU A 187 -3.54 0.05 -15.11
N HIS A 188 -2.87 1.19 -15.28
CA HIS A 188 -2.10 1.40 -16.52
C HIS A 188 -0.76 0.67 -16.46
N ALA A 189 -0.12 0.45 -17.62
CA ALA A 189 1.13 -0.32 -17.77
C ALA A 189 2.19 0.00 -16.70
N GLY A 190 2.54 1.28 -16.53
CA GLY A 190 3.51 1.70 -15.52
C GLY A 190 3.11 1.40 -14.06
N GLN A 191 1.81 1.39 -13.73
CA GLN A 191 1.35 1.05 -12.38
C GLN A 191 1.46 -0.44 -12.13
N LEU A 192 1.07 -1.25 -13.10
CA LEU A 192 1.22 -2.70 -13.04
C LEU A 192 2.68 -3.07 -12.82
N VAL A 193 3.61 -2.49 -13.58
CA VAL A 193 5.05 -2.71 -13.37
C VAL A 193 5.49 -2.33 -11.97
N SER A 194 5.05 -1.17 -11.46
CA SER A 194 5.40 -0.75 -10.10
C SER A 194 4.87 -1.71 -9.04
N VAL A 195 3.70 -2.30 -9.22
CA VAL A 195 3.13 -3.31 -8.33
C VAL A 195 3.97 -4.58 -8.38
N LEU A 196 4.20 -5.13 -9.57
CA LEU A 196 4.97 -6.36 -9.77
C LEU A 196 6.40 -6.23 -9.22
N GLU A 197 7.04 -5.09 -9.45
CA GLU A 197 8.37 -4.80 -8.89
C GLU A 197 8.33 -4.79 -7.35
N SER A 198 7.29 -4.21 -6.77
CA SER A 198 7.15 -4.12 -5.31
C SER A 198 6.99 -5.51 -4.68
N TYR A 199 6.12 -6.36 -5.24
CA TYR A 199 5.96 -7.75 -4.79
C TYR A 199 7.19 -8.61 -5.10
N GLY A 200 7.84 -8.39 -6.25
CA GLY A 200 9.09 -9.05 -6.60
C GLY A 200 10.25 -8.71 -5.66
N ARG A 201 10.15 -7.67 -4.83
CA ARG A 201 11.13 -7.38 -3.77
C ARG A 201 10.86 -8.16 -2.48
N LEU A 202 9.78 -8.95 -2.42
CA LEU A 202 9.30 -9.67 -1.24
C LEU A 202 9.33 -11.20 -1.45
N PRO A 203 10.53 -11.82 -1.51
CA PRO A 203 10.73 -13.18 -2.00
C PRO A 203 10.08 -14.29 -1.15
N ARG A 204 9.59 -14.00 0.07
CA ARG A 204 8.92 -15.01 0.91
C ARG A 204 7.43 -15.17 0.61
N LEU A 205 6.81 -14.21 -0.07
CA LEU A 205 5.36 -14.23 -0.35
C LEU A 205 4.98 -15.07 -1.57
N ARG A 206 5.97 -15.50 -2.36
CA ARG A 206 5.76 -16.33 -3.56
C ARG A 206 5.96 -17.82 -3.35
N ARG A 207 6.52 -18.23 -2.21
CA ARG A 207 6.68 -19.66 -1.95
C ARG A 207 5.39 -20.16 -1.32
N PRO A 208 4.81 -21.26 -1.81
CA PRO A 208 3.86 -22.01 -0.99
C PRO A 208 4.57 -22.31 0.33
N MET A 209 3.85 -22.17 1.46
CA MET A 209 4.35 -22.67 2.74
C MET A 209 4.59 -24.16 2.58
N ASN A 210 5.83 -24.56 2.30
CA ASN A 210 6.26 -25.94 2.45
C ASN A 210 6.36 -26.18 3.96
N GLY A 211 5.24 -26.55 4.56
CA GLY A 211 5.09 -26.87 5.96
C GLY A 211 3.85 -27.72 6.14
N GLU A 212 4.06 -29.03 6.08
CA GLU A 212 3.11 -30.11 6.40
C GLU A 212 2.05 -30.38 5.33
N GLU A 213 2.39 -31.33 4.46
CA GLU A 213 1.45 -32.12 3.67
C GLU A 213 0.50 -32.85 4.64
N GLU A 214 -0.64 -32.23 4.98
CA GLU A 214 -1.84 -33.00 5.31
C GLU A 214 -2.56 -33.34 4.00
N GLU A 215 -2.75 -34.64 3.80
CA GLU A 215 -3.34 -35.25 2.61
C GLU A 215 -4.68 -34.58 2.23
N GLY A 216 -4.77 -34.06 1.01
CA GLY A 216 -6.05 -33.92 0.29
C GLY A 216 -6.52 -32.53 -0.11
N HIS A 217 -5.88 -31.44 0.32
CA HIS A 217 -6.20 -30.09 -0.19
C HIS A 217 -5.13 -29.62 -1.17
N GLN A 218 -5.53 -29.30 -2.41
CA GLN A 218 -4.67 -28.54 -3.31
C GLN A 218 -4.27 -27.25 -2.59
N PRO A 219 -2.98 -26.85 -2.57
CA PRO A 219 -2.60 -25.56 -2.04
C PRO A 219 -3.21 -24.51 -2.98
N GLU A 220 -4.27 -23.84 -2.54
CA GLU A 220 -4.79 -22.68 -3.23
C GLU A 220 -3.63 -21.70 -3.43
N ALA A 221 -3.40 -21.30 -4.68
CA ALA A 221 -2.36 -20.34 -4.99
C ALA A 221 -2.71 -19.04 -4.26
N GLY A 222 -1.92 -18.67 -3.25
CA GLY A 222 -2.14 -17.42 -2.51
C GLY A 222 -2.29 -16.24 -3.47
N ASN A 223 -3.06 -15.23 -3.08
CA ASN A 223 -3.45 -14.12 -3.95
C ASN A 223 -2.25 -13.42 -4.61
N VAL A 224 -1.08 -13.43 -3.95
CA VAL A 224 0.18 -12.93 -4.52
C VAL A 224 0.62 -13.72 -5.75
N GLN A 225 0.51 -15.04 -5.74
CA GLN A 225 0.84 -15.88 -6.90
C GLN A 225 -0.16 -15.65 -8.04
N LEU A 226 -1.45 -15.61 -7.71
CA LEU A 226 -2.52 -15.30 -8.67
C LEU A 226 -2.31 -13.93 -9.32
N LEU A 227 -1.85 -12.92 -8.56
CA LEU A 227 -1.50 -11.61 -9.10
C LEU A 227 -0.42 -11.68 -10.19
N PHE A 228 0.61 -12.52 -10.03
CA PHE A 228 1.63 -12.69 -11.06
C PHE A 228 1.11 -13.47 -12.27
N GLU A 229 0.25 -14.47 -12.06
CA GLU A 229 -0.32 -15.25 -13.17
C GLU A 229 -1.27 -14.40 -14.02
N VAL A 230 -2.18 -13.66 -13.38
CA VAL A 230 -3.11 -12.76 -14.06
C VAL A 230 -2.36 -11.59 -14.70
N ALA A 231 -1.33 -11.04 -14.04
CA ALA A 231 -0.51 -10.02 -14.67
C ALA A 231 0.24 -10.55 -15.90
N ALA A 232 0.74 -11.80 -15.88
CA ALA A 232 1.43 -12.40 -17.01
C ALA A 232 0.54 -12.55 -18.24
N SER A 233 -0.76 -12.80 -18.06
CA SER A 233 -1.70 -12.93 -19.18
C SER A 233 -1.99 -11.60 -19.88
N VAL A 234 -1.99 -10.48 -19.14
CA VAL A 234 -2.25 -9.13 -19.71
C VAL A 234 -0.99 -8.38 -20.12
N LEU A 235 0.18 -8.76 -19.61
CA LEU A 235 1.47 -8.11 -19.91
C LEU A 235 1.75 -7.94 -21.41
N PRO A 236 1.42 -8.91 -22.31
CA PRO A 236 1.58 -8.74 -23.76
C PRO A 236 0.89 -7.50 -24.33
N GLU A 237 -0.26 -7.11 -23.78
CA GLU A 237 -1.02 -5.92 -24.21
C GLU A 237 -0.32 -4.62 -23.80
N TYR A 238 0.42 -4.65 -22.70
CA TYR A 238 1.17 -3.50 -22.19
C TYR A 238 2.58 -3.38 -22.79
N LEU A 239 3.16 -4.43 -23.36
CA LEU A 239 4.52 -4.41 -23.94
C LEU A 239 4.81 -3.20 -24.83
N PRO A 240 3.92 -2.75 -25.74
CA PRO A 240 4.19 -1.58 -26.59
C PRO A 240 4.32 -0.26 -25.83
N GLN A 241 3.77 -0.20 -24.61
CA GLN A 241 3.74 1.00 -23.76
C GLN A 241 4.91 1.04 -22.77
N LEU A 242 5.68 -0.05 -22.66
CA LEU A 242 6.71 -0.22 -21.65
C LEU A 242 8.08 0.21 -22.17
N GLN A 243 8.80 0.93 -21.30
CA GLN A 243 10.19 1.30 -21.53
C GLN A 243 11.12 0.14 -21.16
N SER A 244 12.35 0.13 -21.70
CA SER A 244 13.31 -0.96 -21.49
C SER A 244 13.62 -1.25 -20.02
N PHE A 245 13.74 -0.21 -19.18
CA PHE A 245 13.95 -0.42 -17.74
C PHE A 245 12.74 -1.05 -17.04
N GLN A 246 11.52 -0.82 -17.54
CA GLN A 246 10.30 -1.44 -17.00
C GLN A 246 10.26 -2.92 -17.35
N LEU A 247 10.67 -3.29 -18.56
CA LEU A 247 10.83 -4.70 -18.95
C LEU A 247 11.87 -5.41 -18.07
N CYS A 248 12.99 -4.75 -17.76
CA CYS A 248 13.97 -5.28 -16.80
C CYS A 248 13.38 -5.46 -15.40
N ALA A 249 12.61 -4.49 -14.90
CA ALA A 249 11.94 -4.58 -13.60
C ALA A 249 10.95 -5.73 -13.54
N ILE A 250 10.17 -5.95 -14.61
CA ILE A 250 9.28 -7.11 -14.74
C ILE A 250 10.10 -8.40 -14.71
N ALA A 251 11.13 -8.54 -15.56
CA ALA A 251 11.96 -9.74 -15.59
C ALA A 251 12.57 -10.05 -14.22
N GLN A 252 13.07 -9.04 -13.50
CA GLN A 252 13.58 -9.19 -12.14
C GLN A 252 12.50 -9.56 -11.13
N ALA A 253 11.27 -9.05 -11.32
CA ALA A 253 10.15 -9.43 -10.51
C ALA A 253 9.86 -10.93 -10.71
N TYR A 254 9.75 -11.44 -11.94
CA TYR A 254 9.43 -12.84 -12.22
C TYR A 254 10.58 -13.84 -11.95
N ALA A 255 11.83 -13.40 -11.94
CA ALA A 255 12.99 -14.28 -11.76
C ALA A 255 13.24 -14.77 -10.31
N LYS A 256 12.37 -14.42 -9.35
CA LYS A 256 12.56 -14.66 -7.90
C LYS A 256 11.51 -15.59 -7.31
#